data_AF-D4DXW6-F1
#
_entry.id   AF-D4DXW6-F1
#
_cell.length_a   1.000
_cell.length_b   1.000
_cell.length_c   1.000
_cell.angle_alpha   90.00
_cell.angle_beta   90.00
_cell.angle_gamma   90.00
#
_symmetry.space_group_name_H-M   'P 1'
#
loop_
_entity.id
_entity.type
_entity.pdbx_description
1 polymer ?
#
loop_
_entity_poly.entity_id
_entity_poly.type
_entity_poly.pdbx_seq_one_letter_code
_entity_poly.pdbx_strand_id
1 'polypeptide(L)'
;MTYQSLLSPILQFLHCETPDAWIETARRAENLPLLLTDHLVCELKAAQTGMWLIRRYVADKESGDALLALLRPYEAFVHEAQGVPQALFKQSQFTRKILPKKTSTYGQALVDSMVLLIKEELHHFSQVLEIMQSRGIRYQKITASRYAKGMIREVRTHDPATLIDKLICGAYIEARSCERFAKLAPHLDDELNRFYVSLLRSEARHYQDYLTLAEQIAGGDISERVAHFGRIEAELIQSPDGELRFHSGVPA
;
A
#
# COMPACT_ATOMS: atom_id res chain seq x y z
N MET A 1 16.89 10.51 15.66
CA MET A 1 17.44 9.40 14.85
C MET A 1 17.21 9.76 13.40
N THR A 2 18.25 9.75 12.57
CA THR A 2 18.08 9.90 11.12
C THR A 2 17.33 8.68 10.59
N TYR A 3 16.23 8.87 9.85
CA TYR A 3 15.41 7.78 9.28
C TYR A 3 16.19 6.91 8.27
N GLN A 4 17.42 7.30 7.97
CA GLN A 4 18.37 6.59 7.11
C GLN A 4 18.60 5.13 7.54
N SER A 5 18.56 4.82 8.84
CA SER A 5 18.66 3.43 9.31
C SER A 5 17.41 2.60 9.00
N LEU A 6 16.23 3.22 8.91
CA LEU A 6 14.99 2.56 8.51
C LEU A 6 14.98 2.29 6.99
N LEU A 7 15.60 3.17 6.20
CA LEU A 7 15.63 3.06 4.74
C LEU A 7 16.69 2.09 4.24
N SER A 8 17.77 1.82 4.99
CA SER A 8 18.85 0.94 4.52
C SER A 8 18.37 -0.45 4.06
N PRO A 9 17.48 -1.16 4.80
CA PRO A 9 16.96 -2.46 4.32
C PRO A 9 16.09 -2.30 3.06
N ILE A 10 15.30 -1.23 2.98
CA ILE A 10 14.44 -0.95 1.83
C ILE A 10 15.29 -0.69 0.57
N LEU A 11 16.34 0.12 0.69
CA LEU A 11 17.25 0.43 -0.42
C LEU A 11 18.05 -0.79 -0.88
N GLN A 12 18.29 -1.77 0.00
CA GLN A 12 18.92 -3.04 -0.37
C GLN A 12 17.93 -4.01 -1.02
N PHE A 13 16.64 -3.94 -0.65
CA PHE A 13 15.59 -4.77 -1.20
C PHE A 13 15.13 -4.31 -2.59
N LEU A 14 15.00 -3.00 -2.80
CA LEU A 14 14.62 -2.43 -4.08
C LEU A 14 15.78 -2.51 -5.08
N HIS A 15 15.47 -2.87 -6.33
CA HIS A 15 16.47 -3.02 -7.38
C HIS A 15 16.85 -1.70 -8.07
N CYS A 16 16.13 -0.61 -7.76
CA CYS A 16 16.46 0.73 -8.20
C CYS A 16 15.91 1.78 -7.22
N GLU A 17 16.53 2.95 -7.21
CA GLU A 17 15.97 4.13 -6.55
C GLU A 17 14.89 4.78 -7.42
N THR A 18 14.05 5.63 -6.81
CA THR A 18 13.09 6.43 -7.57
C THR A 18 13.84 7.41 -8.48
N PRO A 19 13.52 7.47 -9.80
CA PRO A 19 14.18 8.40 -10.72
C PRO A 19 13.98 9.86 -10.33
N ASP A 20 15.02 10.69 -10.45
CA ASP A 20 14.94 12.12 -10.12
C ASP A 20 13.90 12.85 -11.00
N ALA A 21 13.75 12.44 -12.27
CA ALA A 21 12.71 12.97 -13.15
C ALA A 21 11.28 12.78 -12.59
N TRP A 22 11.03 11.68 -11.87
CA TRP A 22 9.77 11.47 -11.16
C TRP A 22 9.64 12.47 -10.00
N ILE A 23 10.68 12.68 -9.20
CA ILE A 23 10.69 13.66 -8.09
C ILE A 23 10.49 15.09 -8.59
N GLU A 24 11.20 15.48 -9.65
CA GLU A 24 11.10 16.80 -10.28
C GLU A 24 9.71 17.10 -10.83
N THR A 25 8.98 16.07 -11.23
CA THR A 25 7.58 16.19 -11.65
C THR A 25 6.66 16.20 -10.43
N ALA A 26 6.87 15.27 -9.50
CA ALA A 26 6.02 15.09 -8.33
C ALA A 26 6.04 16.31 -7.39
N ARG A 27 7.20 16.95 -7.21
CA ARG A 27 7.35 18.11 -6.29
C ARG A 27 6.69 19.40 -6.78
N ARG A 28 6.20 19.43 -8.03
CA ARG A 28 5.56 20.63 -8.59
C ARG A 28 4.22 20.87 -7.90
N ALA A 29 3.96 22.12 -7.53
CA ALA A 29 2.76 22.49 -6.78
C ALA A 29 1.47 22.13 -7.55
N GLU A 30 1.47 22.22 -8.88
CA GLU A 30 0.32 21.84 -9.71
C GLU A 30 -0.03 20.34 -9.65
N ASN A 31 0.94 19.48 -9.30
CA ASN A 31 0.77 18.03 -9.24
C ASN A 31 0.35 17.54 -7.85
N LEU A 32 0.42 18.38 -6.82
CA LEU A 32 0.09 18.00 -5.46
C LEU A 32 -1.36 17.46 -5.31
N PRO A 33 -2.40 18.07 -5.90
CA PRO A 33 -3.75 17.52 -5.86
C PRO A 33 -3.85 16.10 -6.41
N LEU A 34 -3.14 15.82 -7.50
CA LEU A 34 -3.11 14.50 -8.14
C LEU A 34 -2.39 13.48 -7.25
N LEU A 35 -1.24 13.84 -6.71
CA LEU A 35 -0.45 12.96 -5.84
C LEU A 35 -1.19 12.60 -4.56
N LEU A 36 -1.80 13.56 -3.87
CA LEU A 36 -2.57 13.27 -2.65
C LEU A 36 -3.82 12.44 -2.96
N THR A 37 -4.47 12.69 -4.11
CA THR A 37 -5.61 11.88 -4.57
C THR A 37 -5.19 10.44 -4.84
N ASP A 38 -4.07 10.21 -5.52
CA ASP A 38 -3.59 8.85 -5.78
C ASP A 38 -3.06 8.16 -4.52
N HIS A 39 -2.33 8.89 -3.67
CA HIS A 39 -1.90 8.41 -2.36
C HIS A 39 -3.10 7.94 -1.53
N LEU A 40 -4.13 8.76 -1.39
CA LEU A 40 -5.38 8.40 -0.70
C LEU A 40 -5.96 7.07 -1.24
N VAL A 41 -6.02 6.92 -2.56
CA VAL A 41 -6.55 5.70 -3.19
C VAL A 41 -5.60 4.52 -2.99
N CYS A 42 -4.29 4.73 -2.93
CA CYS A 42 -3.31 3.69 -2.60
C CYS A 42 -3.54 3.11 -1.20
N GLU A 43 -3.81 3.94 -0.19
CA GLU A 43 -4.11 3.45 1.16
C GLU A 43 -5.37 2.58 1.19
N LEU A 44 -6.42 3.00 0.47
CA LEU A 44 -7.62 2.17 0.35
C LEU A 44 -7.35 0.85 -0.37
N LYS A 45 -6.55 0.85 -1.45
CA LYS A 45 -6.19 -0.36 -2.19
C LYS A 45 -5.34 -1.33 -1.35
N ALA A 46 -4.46 -0.81 -0.50
CA ALA A 46 -3.66 -1.62 0.43
C ALA A 46 -4.57 -2.30 1.46
N ALA A 47 -5.49 -1.55 2.08
CA ALA A 47 -6.52 -2.10 2.98
C ALA A 47 -7.40 -3.15 2.28
N GLN A 48 -7.84 -2.89 1.05
CA GLN A 48 -8.63 -3.84 0.25
C GLN A 48 -7.85 -5.12 -0.09
N THR A 49 -6.54 -5.01 -0.29
CA THR A 49 -5.68 -6.17 -0.56
C THR A 49 -5.53 -7.05 0.68
N GLY A 50 -5.19 -6.46 1.82
CA GLY A 50 -5.15 -7.19 3.11
C GLY A 50 -6.48 -7.85 3.42
N MET A 51 -7.59 -7.13 3.14
CA MET A 51 -8.94 -7.64 3.29
C MET A 51 -9.20 -8.89 2.43
N TRP A 52 -8.86 -8.80 1.15
CA TRP A 52 -9.02 -9.91 0.22
C TRP A 52 -8.22 -11.13 0.66
N LEU A 53 -6.98 -10.94 1.15
CA LEU A 53 -6.12 -12.01 1.66
C LEU A 53 -6.79 -12.72 2.84
N ILE A 54 -7.25 -11.97 3.85
CA ILE A 54 -7.94 -12.55 5.01
C ILE A 54 -9.19 -13.32 4.55
N ARG A 55 -10.05 -12.73 3.72
CA ARG A 55 -11.31 -13.35 3.28
C ARG A 55 -11.07 -14.61 2.45
N ARG A 56 -10.05 -14.61 1.59
CA ARG A 56 -9.75 -15.74 0.71
C ARG A 56 -9.14 -16.91 1.48
N TYR A 57 -8.21 -16.62 2.39
CA TYR A 57 -7.32 -17.63 2.96
C TYR A 57 -7.61 -18.00 4.40
N VAL A 58 -8.24 -17.14 5.21
CA VAL A 58 -8.41 -17.42 6.64
C VAL A 58 -9.83 -17.26 7.17
N ALA A 59 -10.45 -16.10 6.98
CA ALA A 59 -11.70 -15.75 7.66
C ALA A 59 -12.88 -16.61 7.22
N ASP A 60 -13.72 -17.03 8.17
CA ASP A 60 -15.06 -17.54 7.88
C ASP A 60 -15.97 -16.46 7.25
N LYS A 61 -17.18 -16.87 6.85
CA LYS A 61 -18.09 -15.97 6.14
C LYS A 61 -18.44 -14.74 6.99
N GLU A 62 -18.78 -14.95 8.26
CA GLU A 62 -19.23 -13.88 9.15
C GLU A 62 -18.12 -12.87 9.45
N SER A 63 -16.91 -13.37 9.74
CA SER A 63 -15.72 -12.52 9.93
C SER A 63 -15.42 -11.76 8.64
N GLY A 64 -15.51 -12.41 7.49
CA GLY A 64 -15.31 -11.79 6.18
C GLY A 64 -16.32 -10.70 5.82
N ASP A 65 -17.58 -10.84 6.25
CA ASP A 65 -18.63 -9.84 6.01
C ASP A 65 -18.49 -8.63 6.94
N ALA A 66 -18.10 -8.85 8.20
CA ALA A 66 -17.81 -7.76 9.15
C ALA A 66 -16.63 -6.90 8.68
N LEU A 67 -15.63 -7.57 8.14
CA LEU A 67 -14.48 -7.01 7.48
C LEU A 67 -14.86 -6.15 6.25
N LEU A 68 -15.70 -6.63 5.35
CA LEU A 68 -16.21 -5.81 4.24
C LEU A 68 -17.01 -4.58 4.71
N ALA A 69 -17.76 -4.72 5.81
CA ALA A 69 -18.51 -3.60 6.37
C ALA A 69 -17.59 -2.46 6.86
N LEU A 70 -16.36 -2.77 7.26
CA LEU A 70 -15.35 -1.79 7.66
C LEU A 70 -14.90 -0.88 6.50
N LEU A 71 -14.74 -1.45 5.29
CA LEU A 71 -14.27 -0.72 4.11
C LEU A 71 -15.37 0.12 3.45
N ARG A 72 -16.63 -0.27 3.62
CA ARG A 72 -17.79 0.30 2.91
C ARG A 72 -17.84 1.84 2.93
N PRO A 73 -17.61 2.55 4.06
CA PRO A 73 -17.60 4.01 4.08
C PRO A 73 -16.52 4.63 3.18
N TYR A 74 -15.34 4.01 3.14
CA TYR A 74 -14.20 4.47 2.35
C TYR A 74 -14.45 4.24 0.86
N GLU A 75 -14.98 3.07 0.51
CA GLU A 75 -15.36 2.72 -0.86
C GLU A 75 -16.46 3.65 -1.38
N ALA A 76 -17.52 3.88 -0.59
CA ALA A 76 -18.60 4.79 -0.97
C ALA A 76 -18.09 6.20 -1.29
N PHE A 77 -17.16 6.72 -0.48
CA PHE A 77 -16.53 8.02 -0.74
C PHE A 77 -15.78 8.06 -2.08
N VAL A 78 -14.91 7.08 -2.34
CA VAL A 78 -14.10 7.00 -3.58
C VAL A 78 -14.96 6.78 -4.83
N HIS A 79 -16.10 6.09 -4.69
CA HIS A 79 -17.02 5.76 -5.80
C HIS A 79 -18.03 6.86 -6.11
N GLU A 80 -18.66 7.45 -5.10
CA GLU A 80 -19.84 8.31 -5.26
C GLU A 80 -19.49 9.81 -5.30
N ALA A 81 -18.26 10.19 -4.94
CA ALA A 81 -17.77 11.58 -4.92
C ALA A 81 -18.70 12.56 -4.15
N GLN A 82 -19.47 12.05 -3.18
CA GLN A 82 -20.32 12.86 -2.31
C GLN A 82 -19.55 13.28 -1.05
N GLY A 83 -20.09 14.27 -0.34
CA GLY A 83 -19.43 14.93 0.81
C GLY A 83 -18.80 13.95 1.80
N VAL A 84 -17.68 14.35 2.39
CA VAL A 84 -16.84 13.47 3.21
C VAL A 84 -17.61 12.97 4.45
N PRO A 85 -17.89 11.66 4.59
CA PRO A 85 -18.57 11.15 5.76
C PRO A 85 -17.73 11.36 7.02
N GLN A 86 -18.30 11.95 8.08
CA GLN A 86 -17.61 12.10 9.37
C GLN A 86 -17.13 10.77 9.96
N ALA A 87 -17.75 9.65 9.56
CA ALA A 87 -17.34 8.30 9.95
C ALA A 87 -15.91 7.95 9.50
N LEU A 88 -15.39 8.58 8.44
CA LEU A 88 -14.02 8.34 7.96
C LEU A 88 -12.95 8.86 8.92
N PHE A 89 -13.26 9.86 9.74
CA PHE A 89 -12.32 10.45 10.71
C PHE A 89 -12.39 9.80 12.09
N LYS A 90 -13.35 8.90 12.32
CA LYS A 90 -13.42 8.13 13.56
C LYS A 90 -12.49 6.94 13.41
N GLN A 91 -11.49 6.81 14.29
CA GLN A 91 -10.68 5.60 14.39
C GLN A 91 -11.61 4.39 14.47
N SER A 92 -11.57 3.56 13.43
CA SER A 92 -12.41 2.39 13.32
C SER A 92 -11.90 1.35 14.31
N GLN A 93 -12.54 1.26 15.48
CA GLN A 93 -12.26 0.21 16.45
C GLN A 93 -12.89 -1.10 15.95
N PHE A 94 -12.20 -1.79 15.03
CA PHE A 94 -12.51 -3.18 14.74
C PHE A 94 -12.06 -4.02 15.94
N THR A 95 -13.00 -4.32 16.83
CA THR A 95 -12.81 -5.09 18.08
C THR A 95 -13.17 -6.57 17.93
N ARG A 96 -13.72 -6.97 16.77
CA ARG A 96 -14.20 -8.33 16.54
C ARG A 96 -13.03 -9.28 16.31
N LYS A 97 -13.00 -10.40 17.04
CA LYS A 97 -12.04 -11.47 16.80
C LYS A 97 -12.37 -12.17 15.48
N ILE A 98 -11.39 -12.26 14.58
CA ILE A 98 -11.53 -12.98 13.32
C ILE A 98 -11.36 -14.46 13.59
N LEU A 99 -12.34 -15.25 13.18
CA LEU A 99 -12.32 -16.70 13.36
C LEU A 99 -11.81 -17.38 12.08
N PRO A 100 -10.83 -18.29 12.19
CA PRO A 100 -10.33 -19.03 11.04
C PRO A 100 -11.39 -20.04 10.55
N LYS A 101 -11.45 -20.23 9.23
CA LYS A 101 -12.19 -21.34 8.60
C LYS A 101 -11.66 -22.67 9.12
N LYS A 102 -12.56 -23.65 9.27
CA LYS A 102 -12.21 -25.03 9.69
C LYS A 102 -11.13 -25.71 8.81
N THR A 103 -10.93 -25.23 7.58
CA THR A 103 -9.96 -25.75 6.61
C THR A 103 -8.75 -24.83 6.40
N SER A 104 -8.58 -23.78 7.21
CA SER A 104 -7.45 -22.86 7.05
C SER A 104 -6.14 -23.56 7.41
N THR A 105 -5.23 -23.70 6.45
CA THR A 105 -3.84 -24.10 6.69
C THR A 105 -2.98 -22.94 7.18
N TYR A 106 -3.48 -21.71 7.06
CA TYR A 106 -2.77 -20.48 7.45
C TYR A 106 -3.24 -20.00 8.83
N GLY A 107 -2.28 -19.58 9.65
CA GLY A 107 -2.47 -19.36 11.09
C GLY A 107 -2.98 -17.96 11.47
N GLN A 108 -3.22 -17.81 12.78
CA GLN A 108 -3.61 -16.55 13.43
C GLN A 108 -2.63 -15.39 13.12
N ALA A 109 -1.35 -15.68 12.88
CA ALA A 109 -0.33 -14.69 12.54
C ALA A 109 -0.63 -13.90 11.26
N LEU A 110 -1.14 -14.55 10.20
CA LEU A 110 -1.55 -13.86 8.96
C LEU A 110 -2.72 -12.91 9.24
N VAL A 111 -3.68 -13.37 10.04
CA VAL A 111 -4.86 -12.58 10.42
C VAL A 111 -4.44 -11.33 11.20
N ASP A 112 -3.64 -11.51 12.24
CA ASP A 112 -3.24 -10.42 13.13
C ASP A 112 -2.44 -9.36 12.36
N SER A 113 -1.49 -9.80 11.52
CA SER A 113 -0.67 -8.92 10.69
C SER A 113 -1.52 -8.15 9.67
N MET A 114 -2.40 -8.84 8.93
CA MET A 114 -3.25 -8.20 7.92
C MET A 114 -4.32 -7.29 8.55
N VAL A 115 -4.87 -7.61 9.73
CA VAL A 115 -5.81 -6.72 10.43
C VAL A 115 -5.11 -5.45 10.90
N LEU A 116 -3.90 -5.57 11.43
CA LEU A 116 -3.12 -4.42 11.85
C LEU A 116 -2.84 -3.52 10.65
N LEU A 117 -2.33 -4.08 9.55
CA LEU A 117 -2.10 -3.36 8.29
C LEU A 117 -3.37 -2.63 7.84
N ILE A 118 -4.51 -3.33 7.70
CA ILE A 118 -5.78 -2.72 7.27
C ILE A 118 -6.16 -1.51 8.14
N LYS A 119 -5.97 -1.60 9.46
CA LYS A 119 -6.27 -0.49 10.37
C LYS A 119 -5.34 0.70 10.15
N GLU A 120 -4.05 0.44 9.95
CA GLU A 120 -3.05 1.47 9.71
C GLU A 120 -3.32 2.17 8.37
N GLU A 121 -3.60 1.43 7.28
CA GLU A 121 -3.89 2.05 5.98
C GLU A 121 -5.19 2.86 5.99
N LEU A 122 -6.23 2.38 6.68
CA LEU A 122 -7.46 3.16 6.82
C LEU A 122 -7.24 4.41 7.67
N HIS A 123 -6.27 4.40 8.59
CA HIS A 123 -5.87 5.60 9.33
C HIS A 123 -5.09 6.56 8.43
N HIS A 124 -4.11 6.07 7.66
CA HIS A 124 -3.36 6.87 6.70
C HIS A 124 -4.30 7.53 5.68
N PHE A 125 -5.27 6.76 5.15
CA PHE A 125 -6.32 7.29 4.28
C PHE A 125 -7.00 8.52 4.90
N SER A 126 -7.44 8.41 6.15
CA SER A 126 -8.12 9.51 6.83
C SER A 126 -7.21 10.72 7.01
N GLN A 127 -5.93 10.52 7.34
CA GLN A 127 -4.96 11.60 7.46
C GLN A 127 -4.70 12.31 6.13
N VAL A 128 -4.54 11.57 5.02
CA VAL A 128 -4.42 12.17 3.69
C VAL A 128 -5.67 12.99 3.35
N LEU A 129 -6.85 12.48 3.67
CA LEU A 129 -8.11 13.17 3.43
C LEU A 129 -8.25 14.47 4.25
N GLU A 130 -7.82 14.47 5.52
CA GLU A 130 -7.77 15.68 6.36
C GLU A 130 -6.83 16.73 5.76
N ILE A 131 -5.64 16.32 5.31
CA ILE A 131 -4.68 17.20 4.63
C ILE A 131 -5.30 17.78 3.36
N MET A 132 -5.94 16.95 2.52
CA MET A 132 -6.62 17.42 1.31
C MET A 132 -7.72 18.45 1.65
N GLN A 133 -8.54 18.19 2.67
CA GLN A 133 -9.59 19.11 3.11
C GLN A 133 -9.05 20.45 3.60
N SER A 134 -8.01 20.43 4.45
CA SER A 134 -7.39 21.64 4.99
C SER A 134 -6.80 22.54 3.89
N ARG A 135 -6.39 21.92 2.78
CA ARG A 135 -5.82 22.59 1.59
C ARG A 135 -6.85 22.92 0.52
N GLY A 136 -8.14 22.65 0.75
CA GLY A 136 -9.20 22.86 -0.23
C GLY A 136 -9.10 21.98 -1.48
N ILE A 137 -8.33 20.89 -1.41
CA ILE A 137 -8.16 19.93 -2.50
C ILE A 137 -9.37 19.01 -2.52
N ARG A 138 -10.16 19.10 -3.59
CA ARG A 138 -11.30 18.21 -3.81
C ARG A 138 -10.82 16.88 -4.36
N TYR A 139 -11.34 15.79 -3.80
CA TYR A 139 -11.16 14.46 -4.38
C TYR A 139 -11.69 14.44 -5.82
N GLN A 140 -10.88 13.90 -6.71
CA GLN A 140 -11.24 13.65 -8.10
C GLN A 140 -10.99 12.18 -8.41
N LYS A 141 -11.92 11.55 -9.10
CA LYS A 141 -11.72 10.16 -9.51
C LYS A 141 -10.61 10.08 -10.54
N ILE A 142 -9.62 9.24 -10.29
CA ILE A 142 -8.48 8.99 -11.19
C ILE A 142 -8.42 7.51 -11.58
N THR A 143 -7.76 7.22 -12.70
CA THR A 143 -7.41 5.85 -13.09
C THR A 143 -6.25 5.32 -12.26
N ALA A 144 -6.22 4.01 -12.02
CA ALA A 144 -5.11 3.38 -11.30
C ALA A 144 -3.85 3.32 -12.19
N SER A 145 -2.68 3.48 -11.55
CA SER A 145 -1.37 3.23 -12.18
C SER A 145 -1.24 1.82 -12.78
N ARG A 146 -0.40 1.67 -13.80
CA ARG A 146 -0.01 0.37 -14.36
C ARG A 146 0.82 -0.49 -13.40
N TYR A 147 1.42 0.10 -12.35
CA TYR A 147 2.40 -0.53 -11.46
C TYR A 147 1.91 -1.86 -10.84
N ALA A 148 0.91 -1.82 -9.95
CA ALA A 148 0.41 -3.03 -9.30
C ALA A 148 -0.14 -4.04 -10.31
N LYS A 149 -0.81 -3.56 -11.38
CA LYS A 149 -1.30 -4.41 -12.47
C LYS A 149 -0.15 -5.12 -13.20
N GLY A 150 0.99 -4.46 -13.38
CA GLY A 150 2.19 -5.02 -14.01
C GLY A 150 2.72 -6.19 -13.19
N MET A 151 2.90 -6.01 -11.88
CA MET A 151 3.34 -7.10 -11.00
C MET A 151 2.32 -8.24 -10.91
N ILE A 152 1.02 -7.93 -10.80
CA ILE A 152 -0.04 -8.96 -10.69
C ILE A 152 -0.09 -9.89 -11.90
N ARG A 153 0.34 -9.45 -13.10
CA ARG A 153 0.38 -10.33 -14.29
C ARG A 153 1.32 -11.52 -14.13
N GLU A 154 2.35 -11.36 -13.32
CA GLU A 154 3.39 -12.37 -13.13
C GLU A 154 3.06 -13.34 -11.99
N VAL A 155 1.97 -13.09 -11.25
CA VAL A 155 1.51 -13.93 -10.14
C VAL A 155 1.06 -15.31 -10.65
N ARG A 156 1.58 -16.38 -10.02
CA ARG A 156 1.17 -17.76 -10.27
C ARG A 156 -0.30 -17.98 -9.88
N THR A 157 -0.95 -18.95 -10.52
CA THR A 157 -2.41 -19.15 -10.42
C THR A 157 -2.86 -20.33 -9.55
N HIS A 158 -1.93 -21.10 -8.99
CA HIS A 158 -2.22 -22.22 -8.10
C HIS A 158 -1.81 -21.90 -6.66
N ASP A 159 -2.63 -22.25 -5.67
CA ASP A 159 -2.27 -22.11 -4.26
C ASP A 159 -1.26 -23.21 -3.85
N PRO A 160 -0.29 -22.94 -2.95
CA PRO A 160 -0.06 -21.69 -2.20
C PRO A 160 0.73 -20.63 -2.99
N ALA A 161 1.23 -20.94 -4.18
CA ALA A 161 2.08 -20.05 -4.97
C ALA A 161 1.44 -18.68 -5.28
N THR A 162 0.14 -18.64 -5.56
CA THR A 162 -0.62 -17.39 -5.71
C THR A 162 -0.51 -16.48 -4.49
N LEU A 163 -0.64 -17.06 -3.28
CA LEU A 163 -0.58 -16.31 -2.03
C LEU A 163 0.82 -15.77 -1.79
N ILE A 164 1.84 -16.62 -1.94
CA ILE A 164 3.25 -16.24 -1.78
C ILE A 164 3.59 -15.07 -2.70
N ASP A 165 3.23 -15.16 -3.98
CA ASP A 165 3.51 -14.11 -4.96
C ASP A 165 2.80 -12.80 -4.64
N LYS A 166 1.54 -12.86 -4.19
CA LYS A 166 0.81 -11.65 -3.79
C LYS A 166 1.41 -10.97 -2.56
N LEU A 167 1.91 -11.75 -1.60
CA LEU A 167 2.61 -11.21 -0.44
C LEU A 167 3.93 -10.56 -0.86
N ILE A 168 4.70 -11.17 -1.77
CA ILE A 168 5.92 -10.56 -2.34
C ILE A 168 5.59 -9.26 -3.09
N CYS A 169 4.53 -9.23 -3.90
CA CYS A 169 4.06 -8.00 -4.54
C CYS A 169 3.71 -6.92 -3.50
N GLY A 170 3.03 -7.30 -2.40
CA GLY A 170 2.76 -6.41 -1.27
C GLY A 170 4.04 -5.81 -0.71
N ALA A 171 5.04 -6.64 -0.40
CA ALA A 171 6.34 -6.19 0.09
C ALA A 171 7.01 -5.14 -0.82
N TYR A 172 6.97 -5.33 -2.15
CA TYR A 172 7.49 -4.35 -3.11
C TYR A 172 6.69 -3.05 -3.16
N ILE A 173 5.36 -3.10 -3.04
CA ILE A 173 4.52 -1.91 -3.01
C ILE A 173 4.88 -1.05 -1.78
N GLU A 174 4.89 -1.64 -0.59
CA GLU A 174 5.19 -0.95 0.67
C GLU A 174 6.64 -0.41 0.70
N ALA A 175 7.61 -1.23 0.25
CA ALA A 175 9.00 -0.80 0.18
C ALA A 175 9.18 0.40 -0.76
N ARG A 176 8.54 0.36 -1.94
CA ARG A 176 8.59 1.48 -2.89
C ARG A 176 7.87 2.71 -2.36
N SER A 177 6.73 2.54 -1.69
CA SER A 177 6.02 3.64 -1.01
C SER A 177 6.92 4.33 0.00
N CYS A 178 7.56 3.56 0.88
CA CYS A 178 8.49 4.08 1.88
C CYS A 178 9.65 4.88 1.25
N GLU A 179 10.29 4.32 0.22
CA GLU A 179 11.39 5.00 -0.49
C GLU A 179 10.93 6.29 -1.16
N ARG A 180 9.76 6.30 -1.81
CA ARG A 180 9.19 7.50 -2.43
C ARG A 180 8.79 8.57 -1.42
N PHE A 181 8.16 8.19 -0.31
CA PHE A 181 7.87 9.13 0.76
C PHE A 181 9.15 9.80 1.28
N ALA A 182 10.19 9.00 1.55
CA ALA A 182 11.46 9.51 2.04
C ALA A 182 12.16 10.43 1.03
N LYS A 183 12.14 10.07 -0.26
CA LYS A 183 12.79 10.86 -1.31
C LYS A 183 12.02 12.13 -1.64
N LEU A 184 10.69 12.12 -1.58
CA LEU A 184 9.86 13.27 -1.91
C LEU A 184 9.70 14.27 -0.74
N ALA A 185 9.60 13.79 0.50
CA ALA A 185 9.31 14.62 1.67
C ALA A 185 10.19 15.88 1.83
N PRO A 186 11.53 15.84 1.61
CA PRO A 186 12.40 17.02 1.71
C PRO A 186 12.07 18.14 0.71
N HIS A 187 11.30 17.85 -0.34
CA HIS A 187 10.94 18.80 -1.38
C HIS A 187 9.54 19.41 -1.19
N LEU A 188 8.81 18.97 -0.16
CA LEU A 188 7.47 19.45 0.16
C LEU A 188 7.51 20.46 1.31
N ASP A 189 6.38 21.14 1.54
CA ASP A 189 6.23 22.03 2.70
C ASP A 189 6.32 21.27 4.04
N ASP A 190 6.51 22.02 5.13
CA ASP A 190 6.74 21.48 6.48
C ASP A 190 5.66 20.50 6.97
N GLU A 191 4.40 20.71 6.58
CA GLU A 191 3.31 19.82 6.99
C GLU A 191 3.42 18.48 6.27
N LEU A 192 3.53 18.50 4.94
CA LEU A 192 3.64 17.29 4.13
C LEU A 192 4.95 16.54 4.37
N ASN A 193 6.04 17.26 4.58
CA ASN A 193 7.32 16.67 4.95
C ASN A 193 7.17 15.83 6.23
N ARG A 194 6.65 16.44 7.30
CA ARG A 194 6.45 15.73 8.58
C ARG A 194 5.48 14.56 8.44
N PHE A 195 4.42 14.72 7.64
CA PHE A 195 3.46 13.65 7.40
C PHE A 195 4.09 12.47 6.66
N TYR A 196 4.76 12.69 5.52
CA TYR A 196 5.39 11.60 4.77
C TYR A 196 6.53 10.92 5.55
N VAL A 197 7.27 11.69 6.35
CA VAL A 197 8.28 11.14 7.26
C VAL A 197 7.65 10.29 8.38
N SER A 198 6.45 10.62 8.85
CA SER A 198 5.77 9.84 9.90
C SER A 198 5.29 8.48 9.42
N LEU A 199 4.96 8.35 8.12
CA LEU A 199 4.55 7.09 7.48
C LEU A 199 5.70 6.07 7.35
N LEU A 200 6.95 6.52 7.25
CA LEU A 200 8.09 5.63 6.94
C LEU A 200 8.22 4.41 7.86
N ARG A 201 7.84 4.55 9.13
CA ARG A 201 7.94 3.45 10.10
C ARG A 201 6.87 2.38 9.89
N SER A 202 5.63 2.75 9.56
CA SER A 202 4.57 1.77 9.25
C SER A 202 4.90 1.07 7.94
N GLU A 203 5.23 1.81 6.88
CA GLU A 203 5.59 1.28 5.56
C GLU A 203 6.76 0.28 5.62
N ALA A 204 7.85 0.63 6.34
CA ALA A 204 8.99 -0.26 6.50
C ALA A 204 8.64 -1.56 7.24
N ARG A 205 7.66 -1.50 8.15
CA ARG A 205 7.19 -2.67 8.87
C ARG A 205 6.22 -3.50 8.02
N HIS A 206 5.30 -2.87 7.28
CA HIS A 206 4.40 -3.57 6.37
C HIS A 206 5.18 -4.38 5.33
N TYR A 207 6.22 -3.79 4.75
CA TYR A 207 7.16 -4.48 3.86
C TYR A 207 7.74 -5.76 4.51
N GLN A 208 8.24 -5.65 5.73
CA GLN A 208 8.84 -6.77 6.46
C GLN A 208 7.80 -7.84 6.83
N ASP A 209 6.61 -7.43 7.24
CA ASP A 209 5.51 -8.32 7.59
C ASP A 209 5.07 -9.13 6.36
N TYR A 210 4.95 -8.49 5.18
CA TYR A 210 4.65 -9.17 3.93
C TYR A 210 5.69 -10.23 3.55
N LEU A 211 6.99 -9.90 3.60
CA LEU A 211 8.05 -10.88 3.30
C LEU A 211 8.06 -12.04 4.31
N THR A 212 7.94 -11.73 5.61
CA THR A 212 7.93 -12.72 6.67
C THR A 212 6.78 -13.72 6.48
N LEU A 213 5.59 -13.23 6.13
CA LEU A 213 4.45 -14.09 5.84
C LEU A 213 4.67 -14.92 4.58
N ALA A 214 5.28 -14.34 3.52
CA ALA A 214 5.58 -15.07 2.29
C ALA A 214 6.54 -16.24 2.55
N GLU A 215 7.60 -16.02 3.33
CA GLU A 215 8.59 -17.05 3.73
C GLU A 215 7.94 -18.15 4.57
N GLN A 216 7.14 -17.77 5.58
CA GLN A 216 6.44 -18.71 6.45
C GLN A 216 5.49 -19.62 5.65
N ILE A 217 4.78 -19.06 4.67
CA ILE A 217 3.84 -19.81 3.82
C ILE A 217 4.58 -20.69 2.81
N ALA A 218 5.70 -20.23 2.26
CA ALA A 218 6.51 -21.01 1.35
C ALA A 218 7.17 -22.22 2.03
N GLY A 219 7.53 -22.09 3.31
CA GLY A 219 8.24 -23.14 4.05
C GLY A 219 9.64 -23.43 3.51
N GLY A 220 10.22 -22.50 2.74
CA GLY A 220 11.49 -22.62 2.05
C GLY A 220 11.95 -21.28 1.46
N ASP A 221 13.07 -21.29 0.76
CA ASP A 221 13.67 -20.09 0.17
C ASP A 221 12.77 -19.48 -0.92
N ILE A 222 12.51 -18.18 -0.81
CA ILE A 222 11.74 -17.39 -1.80
C ILE A 222 12.61 -16.40 -2.56
N SER A 223 13.94 -16.38 -2.35
CA SER A 223 14.87 -15.37 -2.87
C SER A 223 14.80 -15.23 -4.39
N GLU A 224 14.72 -16.35 -5.13
CA GLU A 224 14.56 -16.32 -6.59
C GLU A 224 13.28 -15.59 -7.00
N ARG A 225 12.19 -15.84 -6.27
CA ARG A 225 10.89 -15.24 -6.57
C ARG A 225 10.84 -13.77 -6.21
N VAL A 226 11.44 -13.40 -5.08
CA VAL A 226 11.66 -12.01 -4.67
C VAL A 226 12.46 -11.27 -5.74
N ALA A 227 13.59 -11.82 -6.18
CA ALA A 227 14.43 -11.20 -7.21
C ALA A 227 13.71 -11.08 -8.56
N HIS A 228 12.84 -12.04 -8.91
CA HIS A 228 12.00 -11.95 -10.10
C HIS A 228 11.06 -10.75 -10.05
N PHE A 229 10.29 -10.58 -8.97
CA PHE A 229 9.42 -9.41 -8.81
C PHE A 229 10.21 -8.10 -8.73
N GLY A 230 11.40 -8.09 -8.12
CA GLY A 230 12.25 -6.89 -8.08
C GLY A 230 12.70 -6.41 -9.45
N ARG A 231 12.95 -7.32 -10.40
CA ARG A 231 13.26 -6.93 -11.79
C ARG A 231 12.06 -6.29 -12.48
N ILE A 232 10.87 -6.86 -12.31
CA ILE A 232 9.61 -6.34 -12.88
C ILE A 232 9.29 -4.97 -12.28
N GLU A 233 9.42 -4.85 -10.96
CA GLU A 233 9.19 -3.61 -10.21
C GLU A 233 10.12 -2.50 -10.70
N ALA A 234 11.43 -2.79 -10.80
CA ALA A 234 12.40 -1.82 -11.29
C ALA A 234 12.10 -1.38 -12.73
N GLU A 235 11.72 -2.31 -13.61
CA GLU A 235 11.32 -1.97 -14.99
C GLU A 235 10.11 -1.03 -15.01
N LEU A 236 9.10 -1.28 -14.16
CA LEU A 236 7.91 -0.42 -14.06
C LEU A 236 8.25 0.99 -13.54
N ILE A 237 9.21 1.11 -12.61
CA ILE A 237 9.65 2.38 -12.04
C ILE A 237 10.55 3.18 -12.99
N GLN A 238 11.41 2.50 -13.75
CA GLN A 238 12.40 3.13 -14.62
C GLN A 238 11.89 3.43 -16.04
N SER A 239 10.89 2.69 -16.52
CA SER A 239 10.38 2.90 -17.88
C SER A 239 9.48 4.15 -17.98
N PRO A 240 9.41 4.80 -19.17
CA PRO A 240 8.54 5.95 -19.39
C PRO A 240 7.06 5.67 -19.10
N ASP A 241 6.37 6.66 -18.55
CA ASP A 241 4.96 6.59 -18.15
C ASP A 241 4.26 7.91 -18.47
N GLY A 242 3.13 7.83 -19.18
CA GLY A 242 2.36 9.00 -19.60
C GLY A 242 1.43 9.55 -18.52
N GLU A 243 1.29 8.85 -17.40
CA GLU A 243 0.46 9.28 -16.27
C GLU A 243 1.29 9.42 -14.99
N LEU A 244 1.27 10.59 -14.34
CA LEU A 244 1.84 10.74 -13.00
C LEU A 244 0.93 10.05 -11.97
N ARG A 245 1.49 9.10 -11.25
CA ARG A 245 0.88 8.42 -10.09
C ARG A 245 1.93 8.24 -9.02
N PHE A 246 1.50 7.98 -7.80
CA PHE A 246 2.38 7.74 -6.67
C PHE A 246 3.36 6.59 -6.93
N HIS A 247 2.95 5.58 -7.71
CA HIS A 247 3.82 4.47 -8.19
C HIS A 247 4.06 4.46 -9.71
N SER A 248 3.88 5.59 -10.43
CA SER A 248 4.15 5.62 -11.89
C SER A 248 5.64 5.49 -12.21
N GLY A 249 5.95 5.12 -13.46
CA GLY A 249 7.31 5.18 -13.99
C GLY A 249 7.83 6.60 -14.23
N VAL A 250 8.86 6.75 -15.05
CA VAL A 250 9.46 8.05 -15.40
C VAL A 250 8.46 8.87 -16.22
N PRO A 251 8.04 10.07 -15.77
CA PRO A 251 7.12 10.91 -16.55
C PRO A 251 7.65 11.19 -17.96
N ALA A 252 6.81 10.91 -18.97
CA ALA A 252 7.11 11.10 -20.40
C ALA A 252 6.63 12.45 -20.93
#